data_AF-A0A2N5LN21-F1
#
_entry.id   AF-A0A2N5LN21-F1
#
_cell.length_a   1.000
_cell.length_b   1.000
_cell.length_c   1.000
_cell.angle_alpha   90.00
_cell.angle_beta   90.00
_cell.angle_gamma   90.00
#
_symmetry.space_group_name_H-M   'P 1'
#
loop_
_entity.id
_entity.type
_entity.pdbx_description
1 polymer ?
#
loop_
_entity_poly.entity_id
_entity_poly.type
_entity_poly.pdbx_seq_one_letter_code
_entity_poly.pdbx_strand_id
1 'polypeptide(L)' 'KRLAKMYLTEQNLSTTDIAYLLGYKSHSQFFRVFKNWFGITPKNYQNNLAYHIESHNN' A
#
# COMPACT_ATOMS: atom_id res chain seq x y z
N LYS A 1 5.50 7.75 5.48
CA LYS A 1 5.25 7.67 4.01
C LYS A 1 6.16 6.67 3.28
N ARG A 2 7.51 6.75 3.41
CA ARG A 2 8.45 5.88 2.65
C ARG A 2 8.28 4.38 2.93
N LEU A 3 8.17 3.98 4.20
CA LEU A 3 8.00 2.57 4.60
C LEU A 3 6.69 1.96 4.06
N ALA A 4 5.58 2.70 4.15
CA ALA A 4 4.29 2.24 3.60
C ALA A 4 4.37 1.96 2.10
N LYS A 5 5.11 2.77 1.33
CA LYS A 5 5.34 2.54 -0.09
C LYS A 5 6.15 1.25 -0.30
N MET A 6 7.29 1.09 0.37
CA MET A 6 8.14 -0.11 0.23
C MET A 6 7.39 -1.41 0.54
N TYR A 7 6.64 -1.46 1.66
CA TYR A 7 5.92 -2.67 2.03
C TYR A 7 4.80 -3.03 1.04
N LEU A 8 4.14 -2.03 0.44
CA LEU A 8 3.11 -2.26 -0.58
C LEU A 8 3.69 -2.71 -1.91
N THR A 9 4.96 -2.42 -2.21
CA THR A 9 5.59 -2.69 -3.52
C THR A 9 6.46 -3.94 -3.54
N GLU A 10 7.17 -4.26 -2.46
CA GLU A 10 8.21 -5.30 -2.47
C GLU A 10 7.83 -6.61 -1.79
N GLN A 11 6.92 -6.58 -0.81
CA GLN A 11 6.71 -7.76 0.06
C GLN A 11 5.37 -8.49 -0.13
N ASN A 12 4.53 -8.08 -1.10
CA ASN A 12 3.19 -8.67 -1.31
C ASN A 12 2.35 -8.79 -0.02
N LEU A 13 2.62 -7.93 0.97
CA LEU A 13 1.96 -8.00 2.27
C LEU A 13 0.52 -7.52 2.15
N SER A 14 -0.35 -8.12 2.97
CA SER A 14 -1.71 -7.64 3.06
C SER A 14 -1.72 -6.23 3.65
N THR A 15 -2.68 -5.41 3.22
CA THR A 15 -2.84 -4.04 3.76
C THR A 15 -3.06 -4.01 5.28
N THR A 16 -3.51 -5.13 5.86
CA THR A 16 -3.69 -5.30 7.30
C THR A 16 -2.36 -5.52 8.01
N ASP A 17 -1.48 -6.37 7.47
CA ASP A 17 -0.15 -6.60 8.04
C ASP A 17 0.69 -5.33 7.99
N ILE A 18 0.58 -4.56 6.90
CA ILE A 18 1.27 -3.27 6.75
C ILE A 18 0.78 -2.27 7.79
N ALA A 19 -0.52 -2.28 8.13
CA ALA A 19 -1.04 -1.41 9.18
C ALA A 19 -0.39 -1.72 10.53
N TYR A 20 -0.30 -3.00 10.89
CA TYR A 20 0.30 -3.42 12.16
C TYR A 20 1.82 -3.20 12.18
N LEU A 21 2.55 -3.49 11.10
CA LEU A 21 3.99 -3.25 10.98
C LEU A 21 4.36 -1.78 11.13
N LEU A 22 3.49 -0.87 10.69
CA LEU A 22 3.68 0.57 10.82
C LEU A 22 3.20 1.12 12.17
N GLY A 23 2.78 0.26 13.10
CA GLY A 23 2.37 0.64 14.46
C GLY A 23 0.94 1.17 14.56
N TYR A 24 0.09 0.99 13.54
CA TYR A 24 -1.32 1.35 13.64
C TYR A 24 -2.09 0.31 14.43
N LYS A 25 -3.04 0.79 15.23
CA LYS A 25 -3.88 -0.08 16.08
C LYS A 25 -4.94 -0.84 15.27
N SER A 26 -5.25 -0.38 14.06
CA SER A 26 -6.26 -0.99 13.20
C SER A 26 -6.07 -0.61 11.74
N HIS A 27 -6.51 -1.49 10.85
CA HIS A 27 -6.55 -1.28 9.40
C HIS A 27 -7.26 0.02 9.01
N SER A 28 -8.41 0.33 9.63
CA SER A 28 -9.18 1.55 9.33
C SER A 28 -8.42 2.85 9.63
N GLN A 29 -7.57 2.85 10.66
CA GLN A 29 -6.73 4.00 11.00
C GLN A 29 -5.66 4.21 9.92
N PHE A 30 -4.95 3.14 9.56
CA PHE A 30 -3.98 3.15 8.48
C PHE A 30 -4.61 3.58 7.15
N PHE A 31 -5.78 3.04 6.81
CA PHE A 31 -6.49 3.33 5.57
C PHE A 31 -6.79 4.83 5.41
N ARG A 32 -7.32 5.47 6.46
CA ARG A 32 -7.65 6.91 6.44
C ARG A 32 -6.39 7.75 6.23
N VAL A 33 -5.33 7.45 6.97
CA VAL A 33 -4.06 8.19 6.89
C VAL A 33 -3.38 7.98 5.54
N PHE A 34 -3.37 6.74 5.05
CA PHE A 34 -2.81 6.40 3.75
C PHE A 34 -3.55 7.10 2.61
N LYS A 35 -4.88 7.05 2.60
CA LYS A 35 -5.70 7.75 1.59
C LYS A 35 -5.45 9.26 1.64
N ASN A 36 -5.29 9.84 2.83
CA ASN A 36 -4.94 11.26 2.97
C ASN A 36 -3.54 11.57 2.39
N TRP A 37 -2.57 10.66 2.53
CA TRP A 37 -1.21 10.87 2.03
C TRP A 37 -1.03 10.66 0.53
N PHE A 38 -1.82 9.76 -0.06
CA PHE A 38 -1.63 9.29 -1.43
C PHE A 38 -2.84 9.51 -2.34
N GLY A 39 -3.95 10.02 -1.82
CA GLY A 39 -5.20 10.25 -2.55
C GLY A 39 -6.01 9.00 -2.86
N ILE A 40 -5.38 7.82 -2.84
CA ILE A 40 -5.98 6.53 -3.19
C ILE A 40 -5.86 5.50 -2.06
N THR A 41 -6.63 4.42 -2.15
CA THR A 41 -6.59 3.34 -1.15
C THR A 41 -5.30 2.51 -1.28
N PRO A 42 -4.81 1.89 -0.19
CA PRO A 42 -3.64 1.01 -0.26
C PRO A 42 -3.81 -0.14 -1.27
N LYS A 43 -5.02 -0.71 -1.36
CA LYS A 43 -5.33 -1.77 -2.33
C LYS A 43 -5.29 -1.28 -3.78
N ASN A 44 -5.85 -0.10 -4.06
CA ASN A 44 -5.74 0.51 -5.39
C ASN A 44 -4.28 0.86 -5.71
N TYR A 45 -3.48 1.27 -4.72
CA TYR A 45 -2.06 1.53 -4.90
C TYR A 45 -1.31 0.25 -5.30
N GLN A 46 -1.59 -0.88 -4.65
CA GLN A 46 -1.05 -2.20 -5.02
C GLN A 46 -1.46 -2.60 -6.45
N ASN A 47 -2.74 -2.47 -6.78
CA ASN A 47 -3.24 -2.83 -8.10
C ASN A 47 -2.64 -1.94 -9.21
N ASN A 48 -2.51 -0.62 -8.99
CA ASN A 48 -1.89 0.28 -9.97
C ASN A 48 -0.41 -0.03 -10.20
N LEU A 49 0.28 -0.54 -9.18
CA LEU A 49 1.67 -0.97 -9.34
C LEU A 49 1.76 -2.24 -10.20
N ALA A 50 0.85 -3.21 -10.01
CA ALA A 50 0.78 -4.40 -10.86
C ALA A 50 0.58 -4.03 -12.34
N TYR A 51 -0.32 -3.09 -12.63
CA TYR A 51 -0.54 -2.59 -14.00
C TYR A 51 0.67 -1.89 -14.63
N HIS A 52 1.63 -1.37 -13.86
CA HIS A 52 2.82 -0.72 -14.39
C HIS A 52 3.99 -1.69 -14.64
N ILE A 53 3.98 -2.86 -14.00
CA ILE A 53 5.01 -3.90 -14.18
C ILE A 53 4.70 -4.79 -15.40
N GLU A 54 3.42 -4.96 -15.75
CA GLU A 54 3.00 -5.75 -16.93
C GLU A 54 3.16 -4.99 -18.26
N SER A 55 3.28 -3.65 -18.26
CA SER A 55 3.43 -2.85 -19.49
C SER A 55 4.87 -2.70 -20.00
N HIS A 56 5.87 -3.23 -19.28
CA HIS A 56 7.28 -3.26 -19.71
C HIS A 56 7.77 -4.69 -20.08
N ASN A 57 6.84 -5.65 -20.25
CA ASN A 57 7.14 -7.01 -20.72
C ASN A 57 6.45 -7.34 -22.06
N ASN A 58 6.42 -6.37 -22.98
CA ASN A 58 6.17 -6.61 -24.41
C ASN A 58 7.26 -5.94 -25.24
#